data_AF-A0A3D0MZZ7-F1
#
_entry.id   AF-A0A3D0MZZ7-F1
#
_cell.length_a   1.000
_cell.length_b   1.000
_cell.length_c   1.000
_cell.angle_alpha   90.00
_cell.angle_beta   90.00
_cell.angle_gamma   90.00
#
_symmetry.space_group_name_H-M   'P 1'
#
loop_
_entity.id
_entity.type
_entity.pdbx_description
1 polymer ?
#
loop_
_entity_poly.entity_id
_entity_poly.type
_entity_poly.pdbx_seq_one_letter_code
_entity_poly.pdbx_strand_id
1 'polypeptide(L)' 'MRSAIELKIGEKAIINDIDNTNPSARRILEVGFTPGEEIELLFKPVFGDPLAFSIRGTLIAVRSSEAKCILI' A
#
# COMPACT_ATOMS: atom_id res chain seq x y z
N MET A 1 -0.43 12.36 -8.42
CA MET A 1 -1.00 11.00 -8.30
C MET A 1 -1.21 10.71 -6.83
N ARG A 2 -2.32 10.07 -6.46
CA ARG A 2 -2.62 9.70 -5.07
C ARG A 2 -1.83 8.43 -4.72
N SER A 3 -1.37 8.30 -3.48
CA SER A 3 -0.68 7.08 -3.01
C SER A 3 -1.43 6.42 -1.85
N ALA A 4 -1.14 5.14 -1.61
CA ALA A 4 -1.84 4.34 -0.60
C ALA A 4 -1.75 4.91 0.84
N ILE A 5 -0.79 5.80 1.13
CA ILE A 5 -0.69 6.49 2.44
C ILE A 5 -1.88 7.43 2.72
N GLU A 6 -2.54 7.90 1.67
CA GLU A 6 -3.67 8.83 1.72
C GLU A 6 -5.01 8.12 1.95
N LEU A 7 -5.01 6.79 2.01
CA LEU A 7 -6.19 6.02 2.41
C LEU A 7 -6.52 6.29 3.88
N LYS A 8 -7.82 6.30 4.16
CA LYS A 8 -8.37 6.26 5.52
C LYS A 8 -8.61 4.80 5.93
N ILE A 9 -8.66 4.55 7.24
CA ILE A 9 -8.98 3.22 7.76
C ILE A 9 -10.37 2.79 7.24
N GLY A 10 -10.46 1.60 6.67
CA GLY A 10 -11.65 1.06 6.00
C GLY A 10 -11.84 1.49 4.54
N GLU A 11 -10.96 2.35 3.99
CA GLU A 11 -11.01 2.76 2.59
C GLU A 11 -10.33 1.71 1.70
N LYS A 12 -10.96 1.45 0.56
CA LYS A 12 -10.48 0.53 -0.47
C LYS A 12 -10.01 1.30 -1.70
N ALA A 13 -8.99 0.81 -2.37
CA ALA A 13 -8.55 1.33 -3.66
C ALA A 13 -7.95 0.24 -4.54
N ILE A 14 -7.97 0.48 -5.86
CA ILE A 14 -7.28 -0.34 -6.85
C ILE A 14 -5.90 0.25 -7.06
N ILE A 15 -4.87 -0.60 -7.03
CA ILE A 15 -3.51 -0.20 -7.38
C ILE A 15 -3.45 0.11 -8.88
N ASN A 16 -3.17 1.36 -9.24
CA ASN A 16 -3.01 1.78 -10.63
C ASN A 16 -1.63 1.43 -11.17
N ASP A 17 -0.59 1.68 -10.37
CA ASP A 17 0.81 1.42 -10.74
C ASP A 17 1.71 1.39 -9.50
N ILE A 18 2.97 0.97 -9.66
CA ILE A 18 4.02 1.04 -8.64
C ILE A 18 5.14 1.96 -9.13
N ASP A 19 5.49 2.97 -8.33
CA ASP A 19 6.61 3.87 -8.63
C ASP A 19 7.95 3.12 -8.53
N ASN A 20 8.45 2.68 -9.67
CA ASN A 20 9.71 1.94 -9.82
C ASN A 20 10.96 2.76 -9.52
N THR A 21 10.85 4.08 -9.29
CA THR A 21 12.00 4.89 -8.84
C THR A 21 12.26 4.74 -7.34
N ASN A 22 11.26 4.26 -6.59
CA ASN A 22 11.40 4.01 -5.16
C ASN A 22 12.16 2.68 -4.91
N PRO A 23 13.19 2.65 -4.05
CA PRO A 23 13.94 1.43 -3.73
C PRO A 23 13.08 0.26 -3.22
N SER A 24 11.90 0.54 -2.67
CA SER A 24 10.96 -0.44 -2.14
C SER A 24 10.05 -1.08 -3.19
N ALA A 25 9.99 -0.55 -4.42
CA ALA A 25 9.06 -1.01 -5.46
C ALA A 25 9.15 -2.52 -5.71
N ARG A 26 10.37 -3.04 -5.87
CA ARG A 26 10.61 -4.48 -6.10
C ARG A 26 10.05 -5.34 -4.97
N ARG A 27 10.32 -4.96 -3.72
CA ARG A 27 9.82 -5.68 -2.54
C ARG A 27 8.30 -5.65 -2.46
N ILE A 28 7.69 -4.50 -2.76
CA ILE A 28 6.24 -4.30 -2.74
C ILE A 28 5.54 -5.20 -3.78
N LEU A 29 6.11 -5.29 -4.99
CA LEU A 29 5.67 -6.26 -6.00
C LEU A 29 5.84 -7.71 -5.53
N GLU A 30 6.99 -8.05 -4.93
CA GLU A 30 7.29 -9.41 -4.44
C GLU A 30 6.32 -9.89 -3.34
N VAL A 31 5.81 -8.98 -2.49
CA VAL A 31 4.83 -9.33 -1.44
C VAL A 31 3.38 -9.26 -1.92
N GLY A 32 3.15 -8.89 -3.19
CA GLY A 32 1.85 -9.06 -3.86
C GLY A 32 1.09 -7.78 -4.20
N PHE A 33 1.62 -6.58 -3.89
CA PHE A 33 1.01 -5.31 -4.32
C PHE A 33 1.30 -5.07 -5.79
N THR A 34 0.42 -5.57 -6.67
CA THR A 34 0.55 -5.44 -8.12
C THR A 34 -0.57 -4.58 -8.71
N PRO A 35 -0.34 -3.88 -9.84
CA PRO A 35 -1.39 -3.14 -10.53
C PRO A 35 -2.62 -4.00 -10.83
N GLY A 36 -3.81 -3.43 -10.63
CA GLY A 36 -5.11 -4.10 -10.77
C GLY A 36 -5.63 -4.78 -9.50
N GLU A 37 -4.83 -4.89 -8.44
CA GLU A 37 -5.28 -5.46 -7.17
C GLU A 37 -6.04 -4.45 -6.31
N GLU A 38 -7.09 -4.92 -5.62
CA GLU A 38 -7.76 -4.16 -4.57
C GLU A 38 -7.00 -4.29 -3.25
N ILE A 39 -6.78 -3.16 -2.60
CA ILE A 39 -6.25 -3.09 -1.23
C ILE A 39 -7.21 -2.33 -0.32
N GLU A 40 -7.22 -2.70 0.96
CA GLU A 40 -7.97 -2.01 2.00
C GLU A 40 -7.04 -1.62 3.15
N LEU A 41 -7.07 -0.36 3.59
CA LEU A 41 -6.31 0.07 4.75
C LEU A 41 -7.04 -0.35 6.03
N LEU A 42 -6.53 -1.34 6.75
CA LEU A 42 -7.14 -1.83 7.99
C LEU A 42 -6.56 -1.19 9.26
N PHE A 43 -5.33 -0.68 9.19
CA PHE A 43 -4.69 -0.07 10.36
C PHE A 43 -3.76 1.07 9.97
N LYS A 44 -3.88 2.19 10.69
CA LYS A 44 -2.97 3.34 10.59
C LYS A 44 -2.66 3.86 12.00
N PRO A 45 -1.39 3.79 12.45
CA PRO A 45 -0.99 4.31 13.74
C PRO A 45 -1.10 5.83 13.81
N VAL A 46 -1.16 6.37 15.03
CA VAL A 46 -1.15 7.83 15.29
C VAL A 46 0.10 8.50 14.71
N PHE A 47 1.26 7.82 14.81
CA PHE A 47 2.53 8.28 14.23
C PHE A 47 2.70 7.91 12.75
N GLY A 48 1.70 7.27 12.14
CA GLY A 48 1.61 7.06 10.70
C GLY A 48 2.45 5.93 10.10
N ASP A 49 3.20 5.15 10.89
CA ASP A 49 4.04 4.03 10.44
C ASP A 49 4.10 2.89 11.49
N PRO A 50 3.97 1.60 11.10
CA PRO A 50 3.62 1.08 9.77
C PRO A 50 2.11 1.08 9.50
N LEU A 51 1.71 1.08 8.23
CA LEU A 51 0.32 0.87 7.80
C LEU A 51 0.05 -0.63 7.61
N ALA A 52 -1.18 -1.10 7.81
CA ALA A 52 -1.56 -2.47 7.48
C ALA A 52 -2.64 -2.51 6.41
N PHE A 53 -2.33 -3.17 5.29
CA PHE A 53 -3.23 -3.32 4.16
C PHE A 53 -3.71 -4.77 4.04
N SER A 54 -5.00 -4.95 3.79
CA SER A 54 -5.55 -6.24 3.33
C SER A 54 -5.41 -6.30 1.81
N ILE A 55 -4.83 -7.38 1.32
CA ILE A 55 -4.74 -7.71 -0.12
C ILE A 55 -5.00 -9.20 -0.29
N ARG A 56 -5.97 -9.56 -1.15
CA ARG A 56 -6.39 -10.96 -1.37
C ARG A 56 -6.66 -11.74 -0.07
N GLY A 57 -7.25 -11.08 0.93
CA GLY A 57 -7.55 -11.67 2.24
C GLY A 57 -6.33 -11.85 3.17
N THR A 58 -5.15 -11.38 2.78
CA THR A 58 -3.94 -11.39 3.61
C THR A 58 -3.65 -10.00 4.15
N LEU A 59 -3.38 -9.89 5.45
CA LEU A 59 -3.00 -8.63 6.09
C LEU A 59 -1.48 -8.47 6.06
N ILE A 60 -1.01 -7.41 5.41
CA ILE A 60 0.41 -7.09 5.26
C ILE A 60 0.70 -5.73 5.89
N ALA A 61 1.64 -5.71 6.85
CA ALA A 61 2.19 -4.48 7.39
C ALA A 61 3.28 -3.94 6.45
N VAL A 62 3.12 -2.67 6.06
CA VAL A 62 3.97 -1.97 5.09
C VAL A 62 4.42 -0.66 5.71
N ARG A 63 5.72 -0.35 5.61
CA ARG A 63 6.23 0.94 6.10
C ARG A 63 5.68 2.09 5.27
N SER A 64 5.57 3.26 5.85
CA SER A 64 5.07 4.45 5.15
C SER A 64 5.97 4.87 3.99
N SER A 65 7.27 4.54 4.05
CA SER A 65 8.20 4.73 2.92
C SER A 65 7.91 3.80 1.74
N GLU A 66 7.46 2.58 2.03
CA GLU A 66 7.07 1.57 1.04
C GLU A 66 5.68 1.89 0.47
N ALA A 67 4.72 2.26 1.32
CA ALA A 67 3.36 2.59 0.89
C ALA A 67 3.28 3.83 -0.04
N LYS A 68 4.30 4.69 -0.03
CA LYS A 68 4.41 5.85 -0.93
C LYS A 68 4.59 5.47 -2.41
N CYS A 69 5.16 4.30 -2.71
CA CYS A 69 5.32 3.87 -4.10
C CYS A 69 4.09 3.15 -4.66
N ILE A 70 3.07 2.89 -3.83
CA ILE A 70 1.82 2.27 -4.26
C ILE A 70 0.90 3.38 -4.77
N LEU A 71 0.72 3.47 -6.08
CA LEU A 71 -0.11 4.49 -6.72
C LEU A 71 -1.54 3.96 -6.86
N ILE A 72 -2.50 4.75 -6.40
CA ILE A 72 -3.94 4.42 -6.35
C ILE A 72 -4.79 5.53 -6.97
#